data_AF-A0A6I1L4P7-F1
#
_entry.id   AF-A0A6I1L4P7-F1
#
_cell.length_a   1.000
_cell.length_b   1.000
_cell.length_c   1.000
_cell.angle_alpha   90.00
_cell.angle_beta   90.00
_cell.angle_gamma   90.00
#
_symmetry.space_group_name_H-M   'P 1'
#
loop_
_entity.id
_entity.type
_entity.pdbx_description
1 polymer ?
#
loop_
_entity_poly.entity_id
_entity_poly.type
_entity_poly.pdbx_seq_one_letter_code
_entity_poly.pdbx_strand_id
1 'polypeptide(L)' 'MDYISIDSPMARALLRKAVDDEALVQTPGGEVCWWITAIEYQK' A
#
# COMPACT_ATOMS: atom_id res chain seq x y z
N MET A 1 -16.13 -0.67 2.74
CA MET A 1 -16.17 -0.24 1.32
C MET A 1 -14.95 0.64 1.18
N ASP A 2 -13.80 0.01 1.01
CA ASP A 2 -12.51 0.65 1.20
C ASP A 2 -11.71 0.45 -0.09
N TYR A 3 -11.91 1.39 -1.01
CA TYR A 3 -11.21 1.43 -2.29
C TYR A 3 -10.26 2.61 -2.26
N ILE A 4 -9.00 2.37 -2.60
CA ILE A 4 -8.00 3.42 -2.77
C ILE A 4 -7.84 3.70 -4.27
N SER A 5 -7.79 4.98 -4.65
CA SER A 5 -7.45 5.34 -6.03
C SER A 5 -6.01 4.94 -6.33
N ILE A 6 -5.75 4.45 -7.53
CA ILE A 6 -4.41 4.02 -7.97
C ILE A 6 -3.35 5.13 -7.95
N ASP A 7 -3.79 6.38 -8.11
CA ASP A 7 -2.91 7.56 -8.06
C ASP A 7 -2.52 7.95 -6.63
N SER A 8 -3.14 7.31 -5.63
CA SER A 8 -2.83 7.58 -4.23
C SER A 8 -1.41 7.11 -3.89
N PRO A 9 -0.65 7.85 -3.07
CA PRO A 9 0.70 7.45 -2.66
C PRO A 9 0.74 6.05 -2.03
N MET A 10 -0.33 5.66 -1.31
CA MET A 10 -0.50 4.31 -0.77
C MET A 10 -0.54 3.23 -1.86
N ALA A 11 -1.39 3.39 -2.87
CA ALA A 11 -1.54 2.41 -3.95
C ALA A 11 -0.25 2.26 -4.77
N ARG A 12 0.46 3.39 -4.99
CA ARG A 12 1.77 3.40 -5.65
C ARG A 12 2.85 2.69 -4.83
N ALA A 13 2.85 2.87 -3.51
CA ALA A 13 3.81 2.22 -2.62
C ALA A 13 3.57 0.70 -2.50
N LEU A 14 2.32 0.27 -2.59
CA LEU A 14 1.93 -1.15 -2.60
C LEU A 14 2.13 -1.81 -3.97
N LEU A 15 2.36 -1.04 -5.04
CA LEU A 15 2.52 -1.57 -6.38
C LEU A 15 3.80 -2.43 -6.47
N ARG A 16 3.66 -3.68 -6.96
CA ARG A 16 4.73 -4.70 -7.05
C ARG A 16 5.26 -5.24 -5.72
N LYS A 17 4.60 -4.92 -4.59
CA LYS A 17 4.97 -5.48 -3.28
C LYS A 17 4.29 -6.82 -3.02
N ALA A 18 4.89 -7.63 -2.15
CA ALA A 18 4.41 -8.95 -1.76
C ALA A 18 4.01 -8.98 -0.27
N VAL A 19 3.33 -10.06 0.15
CA VAL A 19 3.12 -10.35 1.58
C VAL A 19 4.47 -10.44 2.27
N ASP A 20 4.55 -9.93 3.50
CA ASP A 20 5.76 -9.76 4.32
C ASP A 20 6.77 -8.71 3.82
N ASP A 21 6.41 -7.92 2.81
CA ASP A 21 7.23 -6.80 2.36
C ASP A 21 6.82 -5.49 3.06
N GLU A 22 7.78 -4.59 3.23
CA GLU A 22 7.57 -3.26 3.80
C GLU A 22 7.21 -2.27 2.68
N ALA A 23 6.16 -1.49 2.90
CA ALA A 23 5.67 -0.45 2.01
C ALA A 23 5.92 0.93 2.64
N LEU A 24 6.84 1.69 2.06
CA LEU A 24 7.13 3.07 2.45
C LEU A 24 6.20 4.02 1.68
N VAL A 25 5.30 4.68 2.39
CA VAL A 25 4.28 5.56 1.82
C VAL A 25 4.68 7.00 2.11
N GLN A 26 5.00 7.74 1.06
CA GLN A 26 5.29 9.17 1.17
C GLN A 26 3.98 9.95 1.20
N THR A 27 3.59 10.40 2.40
CA THR A 27 2.45 11.29 2.58
C THR A 27 2.94 12.73 2.74
N PRO A 28 2.09 13.75 2.48
CA PRO A 28 2.46 15.15 2.72
C PRO A 28 2.82 15.46 4.18
N GLY A 29 2.38 14.63 5.13
CA GLY A 29 2.68 14.75 6.55
C GLY A 29 3.94 14.01 7.01
N GLY A 30 4.61 13.27 6.11
CA GLY A 30 5.79 12.46 6.42
C GLY A 30 5.76 11.08 5.77
N GLU A 31 6.87 10.37 5.91
CA GLU A 31 7.02 8.99 5.46
C GLU A 31 6.41 8.03 6.50
N VAL A 32 5.57 7.10 6.03
CA VAL A 32 4.95 6.09 6.88
C VAL A 32 5.35 4.71 6.37
N CYS A 33 5.93 3.89 7.24
CA CYS A 33 6.24 2.50 6.92
C CYS A 33 5.06 1.60 7.30
N TRP A 34 4.59 0.80 6.34
CA TRP A 34 3.52 -0.18 6.51
C TRP A 34 4.04 -1.57 6.17
N TRP A 35 3.46 -2.58 6.82
CA TRP A 35 3.79 -3.99 6.56
C TRP A 35 2.61 -4.68 5.89
N ILE A 36 2.90 -5.45 4.84
CA ILE A 36 1.87 -6.18 4.12
C ILE A 36 1.61 -7.51 4.81
N THR A 37 0.51 -7.61 5.53
CA THR A 37 0.14 -8.82 6.28
C THR A 37 -0.55 -9.87 5.42
N ALA A 38 -1.31 -9.44 4.40
CA ALA A 38 -2.05 -10.34 3.51
C ALA A 38 -2.40 -9.63 2.19
N ILE A 39 -2.49 -10.39 1.10
CA ILE A 39 -2.99 -9.93 -0.20
C ILE A 39 -4.05 -10.93 -0.64
N GLU A 40 -5.29 -10.46 -0.78
CA GLU A 40 -6.43 -11.26 -1.20
C GLU A 40 -7.04 -10.68 -2.47
N TYR A 41 -7.34 -11.55 -3.43
CA TYR A 41 -8.03 -11.16 -4.66
C TYR A 41 -9.49 -11.60 -4.57
N GLN A 42 -10.41 -10.63 -4.58
CA GLN A 42 -11.82 -10.94 -4.81
C GLN A 42 -12.00 -11.46 -6.24
N LYS A 43 -12.68 -12.58 -6.36
CA LYS A 43 -12.91 -13.30 -7.62
C LYS A 43 -14.13 -12.78 -8.37
#